data_AF-A0A660MGJ1-F1
#
_entry.id   AF-A0A660MGJ1-F1
#
_cell.length_a   1.000
_cell.length_b   1.000
_cell.length_c   1.000
_cell.angle_alpha   90.00
_cell.angle_beta   90.00
_cell.angle_gamma   90.00
#
_symmetry.space_group_name_H-M   'P 1'
#
loop_
_entity.id
_entity.type
_entity.pdbx_description
1 polymer ?
#
loop_
_entity_poly.entity_id
_entity_poly.type
_entity_poly.pdbx_seq_one_letter_code
_entity_poly.pdbx_strand_id
1 'polypeptide(L)'
;MPQLSTILAVAIALAVGAHTPTLAAPQAPAPSVTEAAVPARLTARLPDDILRAEKAAKTAIDYTAAAGETYYFDANSEPVDKASAGGYYRKTLGKTADGRLVVQDYYQDGDKPQTAPVILKKGANPHSFANDINDSKTVWYRKDGSIEAVQEFKDGTPTSRNRYYQNGILALESDAATPEKDDPYS
;
A
#
# COMPACT_ATOMS: atom_id res chain seq x y z
N MET A 1 -27.62 -16.25 63.48
CA MET A 1 -27.47 -15.91 64.92
C MET A 1 -27.50 -17.23 65.69
N PRO A 2 -26.68 -17.50 66.72
CA PRO A 2 -25.82 -16.62 67.52
C PRO A 2 -24.31 -17.05 67.49
N GLN A 3 -23.36 -16.12 67.66
CA GLN A 3 -22.60 -15.78 68.90
C GLN A 3 -21.39 -16.71 69.12
N LEU A 4 -20.16 -16.18 69.02
CA LEU A 4 -19.42 -15.55 70.14
C LEU A 4 -19.21 -16.52 71.31
N SER A 5 -17.99 -16.99 71.50
CA SER A 5 -17.13 -16.52 72.61
C SER A 5 -15.93 -17.48 72.78
N THR A 6 -14.70 -17.10 72.45
CA THR A 6 -13.72 -16.34 73.25
C THR A 6 -13.14 -17.10 74.47
N ILE A 7 -11.80 -17.09 74.52
CA ILE A 7 -10.88 -16.99 75.69
C ILE A 7 -10.13 -18.26 76.21
N LEU A 8 -8.81 -18.18 76.01
CA LEU A 8 -7.64 -18.56 76.84
C LEU A 8 -7.66 -19.86 77.66
N ALA A 9 -6.56 -20.63 77.55
CA ALA A 9 -5.49 -20.54 78.55
C ALA A 9 -4.17 -21.12 78.03
N VAL A 10 -3.11 -20.46 78.47
CA VAL A 10 -1.69 -20.61 78.13
C VAL A 10 -1.07 -21.80 78.89
N ALA A 11 -0.12 -22.51 78.26
CA ALA A 11 1.01 -23.07 78.97
C ALA A 11 2.25 -23.06 78.05
N ILE A 12 3.08 -22.06 78.28
CA ILE A 12 4.43 -21.91 77.73
C ILE A 12 5.31 -22.96 78.40
N ALA A 13 5.96 -23.82 77.61
CA ALA A 13 7.16 -24.53 78.02
C ALA A 13 8.31 -24.05 77.12
N LEU A 14 9.14 -23.18 77.69
CA LEU A 14 10.40 -22.72 77.12
C LEU A 14 11.38 -23.90 77.03
N ALA A 15 11.73 -24.30 75.82
CA ALA A 15 12.97 -25.00 75.56
C ALA A 15 13.97 -23.99 74.98
N VAL A 16 14.85 -23.48 75.84
CA VAL A 16 16.05 -22.75 75.43
C VAL A 16 17.00 -23.78 74.85
N GLY A 17 17.18 -23.76 73.53
CA GLY A 17 18.06 -24.69 72.82
C GLY A 17 18.56 -24.09 71.51
N ALA A 18 19.81 -23.65 71.55
CA ALA A 18 20.67 -23.25 70.43
C ALA A 18 20.21 -22.06 69.57
N HIS A 19 20.88 -20.91 69.75
CA HIS A 19 20.94 -19.88 68.73
C HIS A 19 21.70 -20.43 67.52
N THR A 20 20.98 -20.96 66.52
CA THR A 20 21.53 -21.02 65.18
C THR A 20 21.71 -19.57 64.71
N PRO A 21 22.91 -19.10 64.35
CA PRO A 21 23.01 -17.85 63.63
C PRO A 21 22.28 -18.09 62.30
N THR A 22 21.18 -17.37 62.07
CA THR A 22 20.65 -17.23 60.72
C THR A 22 21.77 -16.56 59.92
N LEU A 23 22.50 -17.32 59.09
CA LEU A 23 23.20 -16.72 57.98
C LEU A 23 22.12 -16.04 57.16
N ALA A 24 22.13 -14.71 57.15
CA ALA A 24 21.41 -13.97 56.12
C ALA A 24 21.86 -14.56 54.78
N ALA A 25 20.92 -15.14 54.04
CA ALA A 25 21.19 -15.48 52.65
C ALA A 25 21.72 -14.21 51.98
N PRO A 26 22.86 -14.26 51.25
CA PRO A 26 23.30 -13.08 50.51
C PRO A 26 22.13 -12.66 49.64
N GLN A 27 21.62 -11.44 49.84
CA GLN A 27 20.67 -10.86 48.91
C GLN A 27 21.40 -10.79 47.58
N ALA A 28 21.09 -11.72 46.68
CA ALA A 28 21.51 -11.61 45.30
C ALA A 28 21.01 -10.23 44.83
N PRO A 29 21.89 -9.38 44.27
CA PRO A 29 21.43 -8.11 43.72
C PRO A 29 20.30 -8.41 42.75
N ALA A 30 19.17 -7.70 42.90
CA ALA A 30 18.09 -7.79 41.93
C ALA A 30 18.70 -7.57 40.54
N PRO A 31 18.32 -8.38 39.52
CA PRO A 31 18.86 -8.18 38.18
C PRO A 31 18.61 -6.73 37.78
N SER A 32 19.69 -5.97 37.61
CA SER A 32 19.60 -4.62 37.07
C SER A 32 19.12 -4.79 35.63
N VAL A 33 17.90 -4.38 35.34
CA VAL A 33 17.46 -4.19 33.96
C VAL A 33 18.36 -3.10 33.40
N THR A 34 19.37 -3.49 32.63
CA THR A 34 20.16 -2.54 31.85
C THR A 34 19.16 -1.77 31.01
N GLU A 35 19.05 -0.46 31.25
CA GLU A 35 18.17 0.42 30.49
C GLU A 35 18.55 0.30 29.02
N ALA A 36 17.74 -0.44 28.25
CA ALA A 36 17.97 -0.61 26.83
C ALA A 36 17.92 0.78 26.19
N ALA A 37 18.97 1.16 25.47
CA ALA A 37 19.00 2.43 24.77
C ALA A 37 17.76 2.54 23.87
N VAL A 38 17.01 3.63 24.01
CA VAL A 38 15.83 3.88 23.18
C VAL A 38 16.29 3.88 21.72
N PRO A 39 15.71 3.02 20.85
CA PRO A 39 16.11 2.97 19.46
C PRO A 39 15.91 4.35 18.81
N ALA A 40 16.85 4.75 17.96
CA ALA A 40 16.75 6.01 17.24
C ALA A 40 15.42 6.08 16.49
N ARG A 41 14.70 7.20 16.65
CA ARG A 41 13.47 7.43 15.89
C ARG A 41 13.81 7.56 14.41
N LEU A 42 13.13 6.80 13.56
CA LEU A 42 13.19 6.99 12.12
C LEU A 42 12.60 8.37 11.78
N THR A 43 13.42 9.28 11.28
CA THR A 43 13.00 10.61 10.83
C THR A 43 12.86 10.71 9.31
N ALA A 44 13.32 9.70 8.58
CA ALA A 44 13.17 9.62 7.14
C ALA A 44 11.68 9.62 6.76
N ARG A 45 11.33 10.44 5.77
CA ARG A 45 9.99 10.47 5.17
C ARG A 45 10.13 10.17 3.70
N LEU A 46 9.16 9.43 3.17
CA LEU A 46 9.04 9.28 1.74
C LEU A 46 8.89 10.66 1.08
N PRO A 47 9.51 10.87 -0.09
CA PRO A 47 9.27 12.03 -0.93
C PRO A 47 7.77 12.27 -1.18
N ASP A 48 7.35 13.53 -1.28
CA ASP A 48 5.93 13.89 -1.46
C ASP A 48 5.35 13.39 -2.78
N ASP A 49 6.17 13.23 -3.83
CA ASP A 49 5.80 12.64 -5.12
C ASP A 49 5.60 11.12 -5.07
N ILE A 50 5.95 10.47 -3.95
CA ILE A 50 5.59 9.08 -3.63
C ILE A 50 4.45 9.07 -2.60
N LEU A 51 4.53 9.90 -1.57
CA LEU A 51 3.61 9.87 -0.45
C LEU A 51 2.22 10.43 -0.80
N ARG A 52 2.15 11.49 -1.62
CA ARG A 52 0.91 12.22 -1.92
C ARG A 52 0.39 11.83 -3.29
N ALA A 53 -0.82 11.28 -3.34
CA ALA A 53 -1.43 10.80 -4.58
C ALA A 53 -1.47 11.88 -5.67
N GLU A 54 -1.90 13.10 -5.33
CA GLU A 54 -1.99 14.22 -6.27
C GLU A 54 -0.65 14.63 -6.89
N LYS A 55 0.47 14.40 -6.18
CA LYS A 55 1.81 14.66 -6.71
C LYS A 55 2.28 13.48 -7.56
N ALA A 56 2.06 12.26 -7.09
CA ALA A 56 2.43 11.03 -7.79
C ALA A 56 1.70 10.84 -9.12
N ALA A 57 0.42 11.23 -9.18
CA ALA A 57 -0.45 11.09 -10.34
C ALA A 57 -0.21 12.14 -11.44
N LYS A 58 0.75 13.05 -11.27
CA LYS A 58 1.08 14.02 -12.31
C LYS A 58 1.70 13.29 -13.50
N THR A 59 1.05 13.43 -14.65
CA THR A 59 1.51 12.91 -15.93
C THR A 59 1.40 14.02 -16.98
N ALA A 60 2.34 14.01 -17.93
CA ALA A 60 2.29 14.81 -19.13
C ALA A 60 2.64 13.86 -20.29
N ILE A 61 1.73 13.74 -21.25
CA ILE A 61 1.91 12.93 -22.45
C ILE A 61 1.69 13.83 -23.65
N ASP A 62 2.71 13.96 -24.48
CA ASP A 62 2.62 14.67 -25.75
C ASP A 62 2.06 13.74 -26.83
N TYR A 63 0.96 14.15 -27.45
CA TYR A 63 0.35 13.43 -28.54
C TYR A 63 -0.43 14.36 -29.47
N THR A 64 -0.55 13.95 -30.72
CA THR A 64 -1.47 14.58 -31.67
C THR A 64 -2.84 13.94 -31.51
N ALA A 65 -3.82 14.74 -31.10
CA ALA A 65 -5.19 14.29 -30.95
C ALA A 65 -5.78 13.86 -32.31
N ALA A 66 -6.48 12.73 -32.31
CA ALA A 66 -7.18 12.23 -33.49
C ALA A 66 -8.38 11.41 -33.03
N ALA A 67 -9.51 11.55 -33.74
CA ALA A 67 -10.64 10.65 -33.53
C ALA A 67 -10.18 9.20 -33.80
N GLY A 68 -10.55 8.28 -32.91
CA GLY A 68 -10.23 6.88 -33.07
C GLY A 68 -11.26 5.98 -32.43
N GLU A 69 -11.02 4.69 -32.58
CA GLU A 69 -11.93 3.63 -32.14
C GLU A 69 -12.19 3.66 -30.63
N THR A 70 -13.38 3.21 -30.26
CA THR A 70 -13.77 2.90 -28.88
C THR A 70 -13.88 1.39 -28.72
N TYR A 71 -13.21 0.86 -27.71
CA TYR A 71 -13.21 -0.57 -27.38
C TYR A 71 -14.01 -0.80 -26.11
N TYR A 72 -14.79 -1.88 -26.05
CA TYR A 72 -15.61 -2.21 -24.88
C TYR A 72 -15.09 -3.45 -24.17
N PHE A 73 -15.25 -3.45 -22.86
CA PHE A 73 -14.87 -4.55 -21.98
C PHE A 73 -16.01 -4.82 -21.00
N ASP A 74 -16.19 -6.09 -20.63
CA ASP A 74 -17.17 -6.47 -19.62
C ASP A 74 -16.67 -6.20 -18.20
N ALA A 75 -17.46 -6.57 -17.19
CA ALA A 75 -17.11 -6.38 -15.78
C ALA A 75 -15.88 -7.20 -15.33
N ASN A 76 -15.51 -8.23 -16.09
CA ASN A 76 -14.31 -9.05 -15.87
C ASN A 76 -13.10 -8.54 -16.66
N SER A 77 -13.23 -7.40 -17.34
CA SER A 77 -12.23 -6.81 -18.22
C SER A 77 -11.97 -7.61 -19.49
N GLU A 78 -12.90 -8.47 -19.90
CA GLU A 78 -12.81 -9.23 -21.16
C GLU A 78 -13.34 -8.39 -22.33
N PRO A 79 -12.70 -8.44 -23.51
CA PRO A 79 -13.13 -7.70 -24.68
C PRO A 79 -14.52 -8.14 -25.14
N VAL A 80 -15.39 -7.17 -25.39
CA VAL A 80 -16.74 -7.37 -25.94
C VAL A 80 -17.02 -6.38 -27.08
N ASP A 81 -17.95 -6.72 -27.96
CA ASP A 81 -18.26 -5.92 -29.15
C ASP A 81 -19.09 -4.66 -28.84
N LYS A 82 -19.69 -4.58 -27.65
CA LYS A 82 -20.58 -3.49 -27.25
C LYS A 82 -20.48 -3.23 -25.74
N ALA A 83 -20.92 -2.04 -25.34
CA ALA A 83 -21.04 -1.66 -23.94
C ALA A 83 -21.73 -2.75 -23.09
N SER A 84 -21.16 -3.01 -21.92
CA SER A 84 -21.65 -3.99 -20.95
C SER A 84 -21.80 -3.34 -19.58
N ALA A 85 -22.93 -3.57 -18.90
CA ALA A 85 -23.20 -2.98 -17.59
C ALA A 85 -22.11 -3.39 -16.59
N GLY A 86 -21.62 -2.43 -15.80
CA GLY A 86 -20.51 -2.67 -14.87
C GLY A 86 -19.14 -2.84 -15.54
N GLY A 87 -19.05 -2.80 -16.86
CA GLY A 87 -17.82 -2.93 -17.61
C GLY A 87 -17.05 -1.63 -17.78
N TYR A 88 -16.23 -1.59 -18.84
CA TYR A 88 -15.34 -0.48 -19.15
C TYR A 88 -15.38 -0.18 -20.64
N TYR A 89 -14.95 1.01 -21.00
CA TYR A 89 -14.61 1.31 -22.39
C TYR A 89 -13.30 2.09 -22.48
N ARG A 90 -12.57 1.88 -23.57
CA ARG A 90 -11.34 2.58 -23.91
C ARG A 90 -11.58 3.49 -25.10
N LYS A 91 -11.19 4.75 -24.98
CA LYS A 91 -11.17 5.69 -26.11
C LYS A 91 -9.74 5.88 -26.60
N THR A 92 -9.55 5.83 -27.91
CA THR A 92 -8.32 6.33 -28.53
C THR A 92 -8.34 7.85 -28.55
N LEU A 93 -7.35 8.49 -27.93
CA LEU A 93 -7.21 9.95 -27.89
C LEU A 93 -6.36 10.48 -29.05
N GLY A 94 -5.40 9.69 -29.53
CA GLY A 94 -4.53 10.07 -30.62
C GLY A 94 -3.26 9.23 -30.68
N LYS A 95 -2.18 9.85 -31.16
CA LYS A 95 -0.88 9.18 -31.32
C LYS A 95 0.28 10.06 -30.87
N THR A 96 1.28 9.43 -30.27
CA THR A 96 2.59 10.06 -30.03
C THR A 96 3.31 10.33 -31.36
N ALA A 97 4.38 11.13 -31.34
CA ALA A 97 5.18 11.44 -32.52
C ALA A 97 5.78 10.19 -33.21
N ASP A 98 6.07 9.14 -32.43
CA ASP A 98 6.59 7.85 -32.93
C ASP A 98 5.49 6.84 -33.31
N GLY A 99 4.22 7.26 -33.29
CA GLY A 99 3.07 6.51 -33.81
C GLY A 99 2.40 5.54 -32.84
N ARG A 100 2.82 5.51 -31.57
CA ARG A 100 2.15 4.74 -30.51
C ARG A 100 0.78 5.35 -30.18
N LEU A 101 -0.18 4.52 -29.83
CA LEU A 101 -1.51 4.98 -29.46
C LEU A 101 -1.49 5.62 -28.07
N VAL A 102 -2.22 6.72 -27.93
CA VAL A 102 -2.60 7.26 -26.61
C VAL A 102 -4.07 6.98 -26.41
N VAL A 103 -4.38 6.31 -25.31
CA VAL A 103 -5.73 5.86 -24.97
C VAL A 103 -6.11 6.30 -23.57
N GLN A 104 -7.39 6.24 -23.25
CA GLN A 104 -7.88 6.43 -21.90
C GLN A 104 -9.06 5.51 -21.62
N ASP A 105 -9.04 4.91 -20.44
CA ASP A 105 -10.06 3.97 -19.99
C ASP A 105 -11.06 4.66 -19.10
N TYR A 106 -12.30 4.19 -19.16
CA TYR A 106 -13.45 4.75 -18.48
C TYR A 106 -14.31 3.64 -17.90
N TYR A 107 -14.93 3.93 -16.77
CA TYR A 107 -16.03 3.11 -16.29
C TYR A 107 -17.22 3.25 -17.24
N GLN A 108 -17.79 2.13 -17.68
CA GLN A 108 -18.97 2.13 -18.54
C GLN A 108 -20.16 2.80 -17.85
N ASP A 109 -20.29 2.59 -16.55
CA ASP A 109 -21.32 3.21 -15.73
C ASP A 109 -20.87 4.62 -15.31
N GLY A 110 -21.44 5.64 -15.94
CA GLY A 110 -21.26 7.05 -15.54
C GLY A 110 -20.12 7.79 -16.22
N ASP A 111 -19.47 7.18 -17.22
CA ASP A 111 -18.49 7.81 -18.13
C ASP A 111 -17.31 8.49 -17.41
N LYS A 112 -17.01 8.07 -16.18
CA LYS A 112 -15.88 8.61 -15.40
C LYS A 112 -14.58 7.95 -15.84
N PRO A 113 -13.48 8.71 -15.97
CA PRO A 113 -12.18 8.12 -16.25
C PRO A 113 -11.82 7.06 -15.21
N GLN A 114 -11.39 5.90 -15.69
CA GLN A 114 -10.78 4.84 -14.89
C GLN A 114 -9.26 4.95 -14.94
N THR A 115 -8.71 5.57 -16.00
CA THR A 115 -7.30 5.96 -16.06
C THR A 115 -7.10 7.42 -16.44
N ALA A 116 -5.91 7.96 -16.16
CA ALA A 116 -5.37 9.07 -16.96
C ALA A 116 -5.06 8.59 -18.40
N PRO A 117 -4.71 9.49 -19.34
CA PRO A 117 -4.18 9.06 -20.63
C PRO A 117 -2.97 8.13 -20.47
N VAL A 118 -2.91 7.07 -21.28
CA VAL A 118 -1.87 6.04 -21.27
C VAL A 118 -1.33 5.86 -22.69
N ILE A 119 -0.02 5.77 -22.83
CA ILE A 119 0.63 5.36 -24.08
C ILE A 119 0.69 3.83 -24.12
N LEU A 120 0.19 3.23 -25.21
CA LEU A 120 0.36 1.80 -25.48
C LEU A 120 1.69 1.53 -26.20
N LYS A 121 2.32 0.39 -25.90
CA LYS A 121 3.52 -0.06 -26.63
C LYS A 121 3.22 -0.24 -28.12
N LYS A 122 4.26 -0.14 -28.94
CA LYS A 122 4.10 -0.20 -30.39
C LYS A 122 3.54 -1.56 -30.83
N GLY A 123 2.49 -1.54 -31.64
CA GLY A 123 1.82 -2.76 -32.11
C GLY A 123 0.95 -3.47 -31.06
N ALA A 124 0.70 -2.86 -29.89
CA ALA A 124 -0.25 -3.38 -28.92
C ALA A 124 -1.64 -3.56 -29.52
N ASN A 125 -2.36 -4.61 -29.08
CA ASN A 125 -3.79 -4.73 -29.33
C ASN A 125 -4.54 -3.77 -28.40
N PRO A 126 -5.17 -2.70 -28.92
CA PRO A 126 -5.90 -1.75 -28.08
C PRO A 126 -7.16 -2.36 -27.43
N HIS A 127 -7.67 -3.50 -27.91
CA HIS A 127 -8.77 -4.27 -27.31
C HIS A 127 -8.29 -5.30 -26.27
N SER A 128 -7.07 -5.16 -25.75
CA SER A 128 -6.60 -5.86 -24.54
C SER A 128 -6.68 -4.93 -23.34
N PHE A 129 -7.28 -5.37 -22.23
CA PHE A 129 -7.34 -4.60 -20.98
C PHE A 129 -6.14 -4.87 -20.05
N ALA A 130 -5.18 -5.69 -20.47
CA ALA A 130 -4.01 -6.02 -19.68
C ALA A 130 -3.06 -4.82 -19.52
N ASN A 131 -2.27 -4.81 -18.45
CA ASN A 131 -1.27 -3.75 -18.22
C ASN A 131 0.03 -3.97 -19.03
N ASP A 132 0.26 -5.18 -19.53
CA ASP A 132 1.46 -5.57 -20.29
C ASP A 132 1.51 -4.97 -21.71
N ILE A 133 0.54 -4.14 -22.06
CA ILE A 133 0.53 -3.33 -23.28
C ILE A 133 0.85 -1.84 -23.02
N ASN A 134 1.07 -1.44 -21.77
CA ASN A 134 1.34 -0.04 -21.42
C ASN A 134 2.84 0.30 -21.58
N ASP A 135 3.14 1.54 -21.97
CA ASP A 135 4.52 2.05 -22.14
C ASP A 135 4.65 3.49 -21.62
N SER A 136 3.98 3.76 -20.48
CA SER A 136 4.01 5.04 -19.79
C SER A 136 3.58 4.89 -18.31
N LYS A 137 3.71 5.97 -17.53
CA LYS A 137 3.09 6.08 -16.21
C LYS A 137 1.57 5.93 -16.36
N THR A 138 1.02 4.93 -15.69
CA THR A 138 -0.42 4.69 -15.60
C THR A 138 -0.92 5.17 -14.25
N VAL A 139 -1.99 5.96 -14.27
CA VAL A 139 -2.71 6.42 -13.07
C VAL A 139 -4.11 5.84 -13.16
N TRP A 140 -4.53 5.11 -12.14
CA TRP A 140 -5.87 4.56 -12.02
C TRP A 140 -6.71 5.39 -11.04
N TYR A 141 -7.96 5.64 -11.41
CA TYR A 141 -8.94 6.32 -10.59
C TYR A 141 -10.02 5.35 -10.16
N ARG A 142 -10.55 5.54 -8.95
CA ARG A 142 -11.78 4.91 -8.50
C ARG A 142 -13.00 5.58 -9.16
N LYS A 143 -14.16 4.95 -9.03
CA LYS A 143 -15.46 5.52 -9.49
C LYS A 143 -15.80 6.88 -8.87
N ASP A 144 -15.26 7.21 -7.70
CA ASP A 144 -15.45 8.54 -7.08
C ASP A 144 -14.46 9.60 -7.60
N GLY A 145 -13.53 9.21 -8.48
CA GLY A 145 -12.48 10.07 -9.04
C GLY A 145 -11.22 10.17 -8.17
N SER A 146 -11.19 9.55 -6.99
CA SER A 146 -9.98 9.49 -6.18
C SER A 146 -8.91 8.62 -6.86
N ILE A 147 -7.64 8.97 -6.66
CA ILE A 147 -6.52 8.18 -7.19
C ILE A 147 -6.47 6.86 -6.43
N GLU A 148 -6.56 5.77 -7.18
CA GLU A 148 -6.44 4.42 -6.67
C GLU A 148 -4.97 4.02 -6.61
N ALA A 149 -4.30 4.10 -7.74
CA ALA A 149 -2.96 3.57 -7.90
C ALA A 149 -2.15 4.32 -8.96
N VAL A 150 -0.82 4.21 -8.87
CA VAL A 150 0.13 4.73 -9.86
C VAL A 150 1.24 3.71 -10.07
N GLN A 151 1.57 3.43 -11.33
CA GLN A 151 2.69 2.57 -11.71
C GLN A 151 3.30 2.99 -13.05
N GLU A 152 4.61 2.84 -13.20
CA GLU A 152 5.33 3.10 -14.44
C GLU A 152 5.58 1.81 -15.23
N PHE A 153 5.41 1.91 -16.55
CA PHE A 153 5.65 0.82 -17.48
C PHE A 153 6.58 1.26 -18.60
N LYS A 154 7.44 0.34 -19.02
CA LYS A 154 8.25 0.42 -20.24
C LYS A 154 8.08 -0.86 -21.04
N ASP A 155 7.59 -0.74 -22.26
CA ASP A 155 7.33 -1.85 -23.18
C ASP A 155 6.52 -3.02 -22.56
N GLY A 156 5.50 -2.67 -21.75
CA GLY A 156 4.68 -3.64 -21.03
C GLY A 156 5.28 -4.17 -19.72
N THR A 157 6.51 -3.80 -19.39
CA THR A 157 7.18 -4.22 -18.15
C THR A 157 7.06 -3.13 -17.09
N PRO A 158 6.63 -3.43 -15.86
CA PRO A 158 6.65 -2.46 -14.78
C PRO A 158 8.08 -2.03 -14.44
N THR A 159 8.33 -0.72 -14.39
CA THR A 159 9.62 -0.13 -13.98
C THR A 159 9.55 0.53 -12.61
N SER A 160 8.38 0.47 -11.97
CA SER A 160 8.17 0.92 -10.60
C SER A 160 7.31 -0.08 -9.82
N ARG A 161 7.37 0.00 -8.49
CA ARG A 161 6.35 -0.53 -7.60
C ARG A 161 4.99 0.03 -7.98
N ASN A 162 3.96 -0.79 -7.85
CA ASN A 162 2.59 -0.31 -7.92
C ASN A 162 2.24 0.31 -6.57
N ARG A 163 1.91 1.59 -6.57
CA ARG A 163 1.64 2.37 -5.37
C ARG A 163 0.14 2.62 -5.25
N TYR A 164 -0.47 2.13 -4.19
CA TYR A 164 -1.89 2.28 -3.90
C TYR A 164 -2.12 3.35 -2.83
N TYR A 165 -3.13 4.19 -3.06
CA TYR A 165 -3.42 5.35 -2.23
C TYR A 165 -4.76 5.23 -1.53
N GLN A 166 -4.84 5.66 -0.28
CA GLN A 166 -6.08 5.80 0.47
C GLN A 166 -6.14 7.20 1.08
N ASN A 167 -7.26 7.89 0.90
CA ASN A 167 -7.43 9.28 1.36
C ASN A 167 -6.32 10.23 0.86
N GLY A 168 -5.82 9.99 -0.35
CA GLY A 168 -4.78 10.80 -0.99
C GLY A 168 -3.35 10.54 -0.50
N ILE A 169 -3.13 9.56 0.38
CA ILE A 169 -1.83 9.19 0.95
C ILE A 169 -1.48 7.76 0.57
N LEU A 170 -0.20 7.48 0.32
CA LEU A 170 0.29 6.13 0.05
C LEU A 170 -0.09 5.20 1.21
N ALA A 171 -0.77 4.10 0.87
CA ALA A 171 -1.25 3.10 1.83
C ALA A 171 -0.52 1.77 1.69
N LEU A 172 -0.15 1.40 0.46
CA LEU A 172 0.51 0.14 0.13
C LEU A 172 1.37 0.34 -1.12
N GLU A 173 2.49 -0.34 -1.20
CA GLU A 173 3.26 -0.52 -2.43
C GLU A 173 3.52 -2.01 -2.66
N SER A 174 3.54 -2.43 -3.93
CA SER A 174 3.99 -3.77 -4.29
C SER A 174 5.49 -3.92 -4.08
N ASP A 175 5.98 -5.15 -4.12
CA ASP A 175 7.41 -5.39 -4.34
C ASP A 175 7.86 -4.76 -5.66
N ALA A 176 9.14 -4.40 -5.73
CA ALA A 176 9.72 -3.84 -6.93
C ALA A 176 9.93 -4.97 -7.97
N ALA A 177 9.30 -4.85 -9.14
CA ALA A 177 9.57 -5.76 -10.25
C ALA A 177 11.04 -5.66 -10.72
N THR A 178 11.63 -4.47 -10.57
CA THR A 178 13.04 -4.15 -10.76
C THR A 178 13.46 -3.15 -9.66
N PRO A 179 14.70 -3.20 -9.13
CA PRO A 179 15.17 -2.21 -8.16
C PRO A 179 14.94 -0.78 -8.68
N GLU A 180 14.22 0.03 -7.90
CA GLU A 180 13.98 1.43 -8.27
C GLU A 180 15.23 2.26 -7.97
N LYS A 181 15.54 3.20 -8.85
CA LYS A 181 16.62 4.17 -8.59
C LYS A 181 16.23 5.01 -7.38
N ASP A 182 17.08 5.03 -6.35
CA ASP A 182 16.88 5.75 -5.08
C ASP A 182 15.84 5.13 -4.12
N ASP A 183 15.56 3.82 -4.25
CA ASP A 183 14.74 3.09 -3.28
C ASP A 183 15.36 3.15 -1.87
N PRO A 184 14.71 3.76 -0.87
CA PRO A 184 15.25 3.85 0.48
C PRO A 184 15.31 2.50 1.21
N TYR A 185 14.77 1.44 0.61
CA TYR A 185 14.75 0.08 1.13
C TYR A 185 15.60 -0.92 0.34
N SER A 186 16.30 -0.49 -0.74
CA SER A 186 17.24 -1.31 -1.52
C SER A 186 18.68 -1.23 -1.00
#